data_AF-A0A485KBP0-F1
#
_entry.id   AF-A0A485KBP0-F1
#
_cell.length_a   1.000
_cell.length_b   1.000
_cell.length_c   1.000
_cell.angle_alpha   90.00
_cell.angle_beta   90.00
_cell.angle_gamma   90.00
#
_symmetry.space_group_name_H-M   'P 1'
#
loop_
_entity.id
_entity.type
_entity.pdbx_description
1 polymer ?
#
loop_
_entity_poly.entity_id
_entity_poly.type
_entity_poly.pdbx_seq_one_letter_code
_entity_poly.pdbx_strand_id
1 'polypeptide(L)'
;MWPDGDVLSFDVRHLTLVLPMPPSILPSLTWACLSIHDLSAATLLDIMQLRNDAFLVELQLKYLDYDGYDKPSLHVLATTTENTESRIAAYARIIPPLTVDATQIRPLIGRVVVAPHARGAGLARALMLQAIEVCSARWPHQGIDLCAKFDLEKFYTSLGFETTSSEPYDIYGAAQIDMHRP
;
A
#
# COMPACT_ATOMS: atom_id res chain seq x y z
N MET A 1 9.10 54.44 -8.09
CA MET A 1 7.78 53.92 -7.73
C MET A 1 7.70 52.47 -8.20
N TRP A 2 8.33 51.63 -7.41
CA TRP A 2 8.26 50.17 -7.38
C TRP A 2 7.97 49.89 -5.90
N PRO A 3 6.95 49.11 -5.52
CA PRO A 3 6.74 48.81 -4.11
C PRO A 3 7.71 47.71 -3.66
N ASP A 4 8.47 48.03 -2.62
CA ASP A 4 8.97 47.09 -1.60
C ASP A 4 7.79 46.21 -1.13
N GLY A 5 7.92 44.90 -0.96
CA GLY A 5 8.69 44.22 0.08
C GLY A 5 7.71 43.31 0.83
N ASP A 6 8.06 42.03 1.06
CA ASP A 6 7.90 41.35 2.35
C ASP A 6 8.12 39.84 2.25
N VAL A 7 9.30 39.46 2.76
CA VAL A 7 9.63 38.34 3.65
C VAL A 7 8.81 37.04 3.51
N LEU A 8 9.44 36.05 2.89
CA LEU A 8 9.09 34.64 2.98
C LEU A 8 9.24 34.15 4.43
N SER A 9 8.12 33.97 5.15
CA SER A 9 8.08 33.12 6.35
C SER A 9 7.69 31.70 5.93
N PHE A 10 8.65 30.77 5.93
CA PHE A 10 8.40 29.35 5.75
C PHE A 10 8.11 28.71 7.11
N ASP A 11 6.86 28.31 7.34
CA ASP A 11 6.52 27.38 8.41
C ASP A 11 6.58 25.95 7.85
N VAL A 12 7.54 25.18 8.35
CA VAL A 12 7.89 23.83 7.88
C VAL A 12 7.21 22.80 8.78
N ARG A 13 5.88 22.73 8.76
CA ARG A 13 5.13 21.68 9.45
C ARG A 13 3.97 21.19 8.58
N HIS A 14 4.15 19.98 8.06
CA HIS A 14 3.22 19.16 7.26
C HIS A 14 3.33 19.32 5.74
N LEU A 15 4.40 18.75 5.17
CA LEU A 15 4.47 18.45 3.73
C LEU A 15 3.70 17.15 3.44
N THR A 16 2.41 17.27 3.11
CA THR A 16 1.73 16.24 2.31
C THR A 16 2.02 16.57 0.85
N LEU A 17 2.93 15.80 0.24
CA LEU A 17 3.33 16.00 -1.15
C LEU A 17 2.22 15.45 -2.07
N VAL A 18 1.28 16.30 -2.46
CA VAL A 18 0.29 15.96 -3.49
C VAL A 18 0.86 16.35 -4.84
N LEU A 19 1.42 15.39 -5.58
CA LEU A 19 1.85 15.60 -6.98
C LEU A 19 0.59 15.77 -7.87
N PRO A 20 0.50 16.81 -8.72
CA PRO A 20 -0.63 16.98 -9.62
C PRO A 20 -0.52 16.00 -10.81
N MET A 21 -1.41 15.01 -10.86
CA MET A 21 -1.61 14.15 -12.04
C MET A 21 -2.61 14.79 -13.02
N PRO A 22 -2.46 14.60 -14.34
CA PRO A 22 -3.39 15.12 -15.35
C PRO A 22 -4.83 14.56 -15.16
N PRO A 23 -5.87 15.27 -15.63
CA PRO A 23 -7.26 14.89 -15.41
C PRO A 23 -7.64 13.67 -16.24
N SER A 24 -7.40 12.48 -15.70
CA SER A 24 -8.03 11.23 -16.13
C SER A 24 -9.43 11.13 -15.52
N ILE A 25 -10.40 10.54 -16.26
CA ILE A 25 -11.82 10.33 -15.92
C ILE A 25 -12.02 9.39 -14.70
N LEU A 26 -11.00 9.23 -13.86
CA LEU A 26 -11.12 8.58 -12.57
C LEU A 26 -11.72 9.59 -11.59
N PRO A 27 -12.68 9.19 -10.73
CA PRO A 27 -13.04 10.04 -9.60
C PRO A 27 -11.76 10.39 -8.83
N SER A 28 -11.67 11.62 -8.31
CA SER A 28 -10.45 12.15 -7.70
C SER A 28 -9.99 11.23 -6.57
N LEU A 29 -8.86 10.55 -6.78
CA LEU A 29 -8.26 9.67 -5.78
C LEU A 29 -7.45 10.50 -4.79
N THR A 30 -7.70 10.28 -3.50
CA THR A 30 -6.89 10.84 -2.41
C THR A 30 -6.06 9.72 -1.81
N TRP A 31 -4.73 9.90 -1.82
CA TRP A 31 -3.78 8.93 -1.26
C TRP A 31 -3.38 9.32 0.16
N ALA A 32 -3.22 8.32 1.03
CA ALA A 32 -2.72 8.50 2.38
C ALA A 32 -1.86 7.30 2.82
N CYS A 33 -0.88 7.58 3.68
CA CYS A 33 -0.13 6.57 4.42
C CYS A 33 -0.25 6.88 5.91
N LEU A 34 -0.96 6.02 6.65
CA LEU A 34 -1.35 6.26 8.03
C LEU A 34 -0.81 5.17 8.96
N SER A 35 -0.51 5.53 10.21
CA SER A 35 -0.35 4.52 11.27
C SER A 35 -1.72 4.02 11.72
N ILE A 36 -1.77 2.92 12.46
CA ILE A 36 -3.03 2.43 13.05
C ILE A 36 -3.71 3.48 13.95
N HIS A 37 -2.94 4.38 14.56
CA HIS A 37 -3.44 5.42 15.47
C HIS A 37 -4.04 6.62 14.73
N ASP A 38 -3.65 6.84 13.48
CA ASP A 38 -4.17 7.91 12.62
C ASP A 38 -5.38 7.46 11.80
N LEU A 39 -5.70 6.15 11.82
CA LEU A 39 -6.90 5.62 11.20
C LEU A 39 -8.12 5.86 12.10
N SER A 40 -9.18 6.40 11.51
CA SER A 40 -10.49 6.37 12.17
C SER A 40 -10.98 4.92 12.29
N ALA A 41 -11.78 4.64 13.32
CA ALA A 41 -12.38 3.32 13.49
C ALA A 41 -13.23 2.89 12.27
N ALA A 42 -13.92 3.85 11.64
CA ALA A 42 -14.69 3.61 10.43
C ALA A 42 -13.78 3.17 9.27
N THR A 43 -12.71 3.93 9.01
CA THR A 43 -11.73 3.59 7.95
C THR A 43 -11.07 2.23 8.20
N LEU A 44 -10.74 1.91 9.45
CA LEU A 44 -10.19 0.60 9.79
C LEU A 44 -11.17 -0.53 9.48
N LEU A 45 -12.45 -0.36 9.83
CA LEU A 45 -13.50 -1.34 9.50
C LEU A 45 -13.65 -1.52 7.99
N ASP A 46 -13.62 -0.43 7.21
CA ASP A 46 -13.67 -0.49 5.75
C ASP A 46 -12.47 -1.24 5.15
N ILE A 47 -11.26 -1.01 5.69
CA ILE A 47 -10.05 -1.74 5.29
C ILE A 47 -10.20 -3.24 5.58
N MET A 48 -10.66 -3.59 6.79
CA MET A 48 -10.85 -4.99 7.19
C MET A 48 -11.91 -5.68 6.33
N GLN A 49 -13.00 -5.00 6.03
CA GLN A 49 -14.05 -5.51 5.13
C GLN A 49 -13.47 -5.77 3.74
N LEU A 50 -12.79 -4.79 3.13
CA LEU A 50 -12.19 -4.92 1.80
C LEU A 50 -11.19 -6.09 1.72
N ARG A 51 -10.35 -6.26 2.75
CA ARG A 51 -9.39 -7.37 2.83
C ARG A 51 -10.10 -8.72 2.92
N ASN A 52 -11.12 -8.83 3.76
CA ASN A 52 -11.88 -10.07 3.92
C ASN A 52 -12.62 -10.45 2.63
N ASP A 53 -13.26 -9.47 1.99
CA ASP A 53 -13.96 -9.69 0.72
C ASP A 53 -13.00 -10.18 -0.37
N ALA A 54 -11.81 -9.58 -0.47
CA ALA A 54 -10.84 -9.99 -1.48
C ALA A 54 -10.17 -11.33 -1.15
N PHE A 55 -9.62 -11.49 0.06
CA PHE A 55 -8.76 -12.63 0.37
C PHE A 55 -9.57 -13.86 0.83
N LEU A 56 -10.55 -13.68 1.70
CA LEU A 56 -11.31 -14.79 2.27
C LEU A 56 -12.51 -15.19 1.40
N VAL A 57 -13.22 -14.21 0.83
CA VAL A 57 -14.43 -14.47 0.04
C VAL A 57 -14.12 -14.68 -1.44
N GLU A 58 -13.45 -13.75 -2.11
CA GLU A 58 -13.19 -13.86 -3.55
C GLU A 58 -12.11 -14.91 -3.85
N LEU A 59 -10.97 -14.85 -3.15
CA LEU A 59 -9.86 -15.78 -3.37
C LEU A 59 -9.97 -17.08 -2.56
N GLN A 60 -10.96 -17.20 -1.67
CA GLN A 60 -11.20 -18.39 -0.84
C GLN A 60 -9.97 -18.84 -0.02
N LEU A 61 -9.08 -17.90 0.33
CA LEU A 61 -7.91 -18.19 1.15
C LEU A 61 -8.34 -18.43 2.59
N LYS A 62 -7.96 -19.57 3.16
CA LYS A 62 -8.40 -20.00 4.50
C LYS A 62 -7.33 -19.69 5.54
N TYR A 63 -7.30 -18.44 6.00
CA TYR A 63 -6.38 -17.99 7.05
C TYR A 63 -7.00 -16.92 7.93
N LEU A 64 -6.35 -16.61 9.05
CA LEU A 64 -6.74 -15.50 9.91
C LEU A 64 -6.16 -14.20 9.34
N ASP A 65 -7.01 -13.33 8.76
CA ASP A 65 -6.53 -12.09 8.15
C ASP A 65 -5.92 -11.10 9.16
N TYR A 66 -6.50 -11.06 10.36
CA TYR A 66 -5.96 -10.32 11.50
C TYR A 66 -4.82 -11.10 12.17
N ASP A 67 -3.62 -10.90 11.64
CA ASP A 67 -2.40 -11.63 12.03
C ASP A 67 -1.60 -10.97 13.15
N GLY A 68 -2.12 -9.88 13.74
CA GLY A 68 -1.46 -9.13 14.82
C GLY A 68 -0.43 -8.11 14.34
N TYR A 69 -0.08 -8.08 13.05
CA TYR A 69 0.90 -7.14 12.50
C TYR A 69 0.29 -5.82 12.03
N ASP A 70 -1.04 -5.68 12.07
CA ASP A 70 -1.70 -4.42 11.71
C ASP A 70 -1.28 -3.24 12.61
N LYS A 71 -1.19 -3.46 13.92
CA LYS A 71 -0.86 -2.38 14.88
C LYS A 71 0.51 -1.72 14.64
N PRO A 72 1.61 -2.48 14.45
CA PRO A 72 2.91 -1.88 14.16
C PRO A 72 3.07 -1.42 12.69
N SER A 73 2.10 -1.69 11.82
CA SER A 73 2.21 -1.42 10.39
C SER A 73 1.86 0.02 10.00
N LEU A 74 2.24 0.35 8.77
CA LEU A 74 1.70 1.48 8.04
C LEU A 74 0.66 0.98 7.04
N HIS A 75 -0.33 1.84 6.80
CA HIS A 75 -1.49 1.56 5.97
C HIS A 75 -1.52 2.56 4.82
N VAL A 76 -1.22 2.08 3.61
CA VAL A 76 -1.29 2.89 2.39
C VAL A 76 -2.66 2.66 1.78
N LEU A 77 -3.44 3.72 1.57
CA LEU A 77 -4.76 3.62 0.97
C LEU A 77 -5.02 4.74 -0.04
N ALA A 78 -5.87 4.43 -1.01
CA ALA A 78 -6.54 5.41 -1.84
C ALA A 78 -8.01 5.45 -1.49
N THR A 79 -8.56 6.64 -1.31
CA THR A 79 -10.01 6.86 -1.25
C THR A 79 -10.49 7.58 -2.50
N THR A 80 -11.73 7.30 -2.87
CA THR A 80 -12.49 8.02 -3.89
C THR A 80 -13.71 8.67 -3.24
N THR A 81 -14.14 9.82 -3.75
CA THR A 81 -15.38 10.46 -3.29
C THR A 81 -16.44 10.37 -4.38
N GLU A 82 -17.53 9.68 -4.08
CA GLU A 82 -18.72 9.64 -4.92
C GLU A 82 -19.93 10.10 -4.11
N ASN A 83 -20.71 11.04 -4.64
CA ASN A 83 -21.95 11.51 -4.01
C ASN A 83 -21.79 11.87 -2.51
N THR A 84 -20.71 12.56 -2.15
CA THR A 84 -20.31 12.98 -0.78
C THR A 84 -19.82 11.88 0.16
N GLU A 85 -19.81 10.62 -0.25
CA GLU A 85 -19.24 9.52 0.54
C GLU A 85 -17.81 9.20 0.09
N SER A 86 -16.89 9.12 1.05
CA SER A 86 -15.54 8.62 0.83
C SER A 86 -15.52 7.10 0.92
N ARG A 87 -14.98 6.42 -0.10
CA ARG A 87 -14.87 4.96 -0.16
C ARG A 87 -13.44 4.54 -0.45
N ILE A 88 -13.01 3.41 0.11
CA ILE A 88 -11.68 2.87 -0.15
C ILE A 88 -11.64 2.25 -1.54
N ALA A 89 -10.75 2.75 -2.39
CA ALA A 89 -10.52 2.27 -3.74
C ALA A 89 -9.35 1.26 -3.80
N ALA A 90 -8.32 1.43 -2.97
CA ALA A 90 -7.17 0.53 -2.91
C ALA A 90 -6.50 0.56 -1.53
N TYR A 91 -5.85 -0.53 -1.15
CA TYR A 91 -5.16 -0.67 0.13
C TYR A 91 -3.94 -1.59 0.04
N ALA A 92 -2.86 -1.22 0.73
CA ALA A 92 -1.71 -2.06 1.02
C ALA A 92 -1.23 -1.83 2.46
N ARG A 93 -0.61 -2.85 3.04
CA ARG A 93 0.04 -2.78 4.35
C ARG A 93 1.55 -2.84 4.19
N ILE A 94 2.25 -2.05 4.98
CA ILE A 94 3.70 -2.08 5.09
C ILE A 94 4.07 -2.45 6.53
N ILE A 95 4.69 -3.61 6.70
CA ILE A 95 5.23 -4.06 7.99
C ILE A 95 6.68 -3.54 8.09
N PRO A 96 7.03 -2.76 9.13
CA PRO A 96 8.41 -2.31 9.36
C PRO A 96 9.39 -3.46 9.55
N PRO A 97 10.70 -3.25 9.33
CA PRO A 97 11.75 -4.18 9.75
C PRO A 97 11.61 -4.59 11.23
N LEU A 98 12.05 -5.81 11.54
CA LEU A 98 12.14 -6.37 12.89
C LEU A 98 10.80 -6.43 13.63
N THR A 99 9.69 -6.48 12.89
CA THR A 99 8.33 -6.54 13.46
C THR A 99 7.81 -7.96 13.55
N VAL A 100 8.12 -8.80 12.57
CA VAL A 100 7.71 -10.21 12.55
C VAL A 100 8.64 -11.02 13.46
N ASP A 101 9.95 -10.94 13.20
CA ASP A 101 11.01 -11.54 14.00
C ASP A 101 12.35 -10.86 13.71
N ALA A 102 13.43 -11.33 14.35
CA ALA A 102 14.77 -10.78 14.19
C ALA A 102 15.42 -11.01 12.80
N THR A 103 14.86 -11.89 11.99
CA THR A 103 15.36 -12.22 10.64
C THR A 103 14.74 -11.34 9.56
N GLN A 104 13.57 -10.76 9.83
CA GLN A 104 12.88 -9.82 8.96
C GLN A 104 13.54 -8.42 8.99
N ILE A 105 14.70 -8.30 8.37
CA ILE A 105 15.52 -7.07 8.42
C ILE A 105 15.10 -5.97 7.43
N ARG A 106 14.14 -6.25 6.54
CA ARG A 106 13.65 -5.32 5.49
C ARG A 106 12.14 -5.09 5.61
N PRO A 107 11.60 -3.92 5.23
CA PRO A 107 10.16 -3.71 5.23
C PRO A 107 9.45 -4.70 4.30
N LEU A 108 8.26 -5.16 4.71
CA LEU A 108 7.43 -6.07 3.93
C LEU A 108 6.18 -5.36 3.43
N ILE A 109 5.92 -5.41 2.12
CA ILE A 109 4.64 -5.00 1.53
C ILE A 109 3.73 -6.21 1.43
N GLY A 110 2.48 -6.07 1.88
CA GLY A 110 1.48 -7.13 1.80
C GLY A 110 0.05 -6.59 1.80
N ARG A 111 -0.91 -7.51 1.79
CA ARG A 111 -2.36 -7.19 1.77
C ARG A 111 -2.74 -6.19 0.66
N VAL A 112 -2.09 -6.32 -0.49
CA VAL A 112 -2.31 -5.47 -1.67
C VAL A 112 -3.67 -5.81 -2.29
N VAL A 113 -4.60 -4.86 -2.28
CA VAL A 113 -5.97 -5.06 -2.76
C VAL A 113 -6.51 -3.81 -3.45
N VAL A 114 -7.27 -4.01 -4.53
CA VAL A 114 -8.05 -2.97 -5.20
C VAL A 114 -9.53 -3.35 -5.11
N ALA A 115 -10.34 -2.40 -4.64
CA ALA A 115 -11.77 -2.60 -4.47
C ALA A 115 -12.43 -2.91 -5.82
N PRO A 116 -13.43 -3.82 -5.88
CA PRO A 116 -14.07 -4.22 -7.13
C PRO A 116 -14.53 -3.06 -8.03
N HIS A 117 -15.10 -2.02 -7.41
CA HIS A 117 -15.57 -0.82 -8.12
C HIS A 117 -14.45 0.03 -8.75
N ALA A 118 -13.20 -0.18 -8.34
CA ALA A 118 -12.04 0.59 -8.80
C ALA A 118 -11.05 -0.24 -9.65
N ARG A 119 -11.41 -1.48 -10.03
CA ARG A 119 -10.55 -2.36 -10.85
C ARG A 119 -10.53 -1.91 -12.32
N GLY A 120 -9.51 -2.34 -13.07
CA GLY A 120 -9.36 -2.05 -14.51
C GLY A 120 -8.72 -0.69 -14.83
N ALA A 121 -8.53 0.18 -13.83
CA ALA A 121 -7.96 1.52 -14.00
C ALA A 121 -6.47 1.64 -13.64
N GLY A 122 -5.73 0.51 -13.56
CA GLY A 122 -4.30 0.53 -13.22
C GLY A 122 -3.99 0.85 -11.75
N LEU A 123 -4.99 0.94 -10.87
CA LEU A 123 -4.80 1.31 -9.46
C LEU A 123 -3.86 0.37 -8.69
N ALA A 124 -3.77 -0.91 -9.05
CA ALA A 124 -2.85 -1.84 -8.39
C ALA A 124 -1.38 -1.41 -8.56
N ARG A 125 -1.01 -0.96 -9.77
CA ARG A 125 0.33 -0.42 -10.04
C ARG A 125 0.54 0.88 -9.27
N ALA A 126 -0.44 1.80 -9.28
CA ALA A 126 -0.34 3.05 -8.55
C ALA A 126 -0.17 2.83 -7.04
N LEU A 127 -0.94 1.91 -6.46
CA LEU A 127 -0.86 1.51 -5.05
C LEU A 127 0.53 0.99 -4.69
N MET A 128 1.08 0.09 -5.51
CA MET A 128 2.43 -0.44 -5.27
C MET A 128 3.50 0.65 -5.36
N LEU A 129 3.40 1.58 -6.34
CA LEU A 129 4.34 2.69 -6.44
C LEU A 129 4.28 3.60 -5.20
N GLN A 130 3.09 3.88 -4.68
CA GLN A 130 2.92 4.61 -3.42
C GLN A 130 3.57 3.87 -2.24
N ALA A 131 3.36 2.56 -2.13
CA ALA A 131 3.95 1.77 -1.05
C ALA A 131 5.49 1.67 -1.16
N ILE A 132 6.03 1.53 -2.37
CA ILE A 132 7.48 1.54 -2.63
C ILE A 132 8.09 2.89 -2.25
N GLU A 133 7.43 4.00 -2.59
CA GLU A 133 7.88 5.35 -2.24
C GLU A 133 7.92 5.54 -0.72
N VAL A 134 6.88 5.10 -0.01
CA VAL A 134 6.85 5.11 1.47
C VAL A 134 8.00 4.31 2.06
N CYS A 135 8.26 3.10 1.55
CA CYS A 135 9.38 2.28 2.01
C CYS A 135 10.72 2.97 1.74
N SER A 136 10.91 3.52 0.54
CA SER A 136 12.16 4.19 0.13
C SER A 136 12.45 5.42 0.97
N ALA A 137 11.42 6.18 1.35
CA ALA A 137 11.53 7.35 2.20
C ALA A 137 11.82 6.99 3.68
N ARG A 138 11.21 5.92 4.20
CA ARG A 138 11.35 5.53 5.62
C ARG A 138 12.57 4.67 5.92
N TRP A 139 12.94 3.80 4.98
CA TRP A 139 14.05 2.86 5.11
C TRP A 139 14.96 2.95 3.88
N PRO A 140 15.66 4.09 3.71
CA PRO A 140 16.52 4.30 2.57
C PRO A 140 17.58 3.20 2.50
N HIS A 141 17.79 2.66 1.30
CA HIS A 141 18.81 1.65 0.98
C HIS A 141 18.63 0.26 1.63
N GLN A 142 17.50 -0.05 2.27
CA GLN A 142 17.26 -1.38 2.83
C GLN A 142 16.68 -2.39 1.83
N GLY A 143 16.06 -1.91 0.75
CA GLY A 143 15.23 -2.72 -0.12
C GLY A 143 13.89 -3.10 0.52
N ILE A 144 13.09 -3.88 -0.19
CA ILE A 144 11.70 -4.20 0.16
C ILE A 144 11.45 -5.67 -0.17
N ASP A 145 10.83 -6.40 0.75
CA ASP A 145 10.41 -7.77 0.50
C ASP A 145 8.90 -7.83 0.29
N LEU A 146 8.45 -8.80 -0.52
CA LEU A 146 7.05 -9.21 -0.56
C LEU A 146 6.91 -10.72 -0.77
N CYS A 147 5.80 -11.26 -0.28
CA CYS A 147 5.29 -12.57 -0.67
C CYS A 147 4.14 -12.35 -1.65
N ALA A 148 4.25 -12.91 -2.86
CA ALA A 148 3.33 -12.69 -3.96
C ALA A 148 2.75 -13.99 -4.50
N LYS A 149 1.51 -13.95 -4.97
CA LYS A 149 0.95 -15.08 -5.73
C LYS A 149 1.79 -15.29 -6.97
N PHE A 150 2.15 -16.54 -7.26
CA PHE A 150 3.00 -16.88 -8.41
C PHE A 150 2.47 -16.31 -9.74
N ASP A 151 1.16 -16.34 -9.97
CA ASP A 151 0.53 -15.75 -11.17
C ASP A 151 0.79 -14.25 -11.36
N LEU A 152 1.20 -13.54 -10.30
CA LEU A 152 1.49 -12.11 -10.29
C LEU A 152 2.98 -11.79 -10.38
N GLU A 153 3.86 -12.79 -10.54
CA GLU A 153 5.32 -12.58 -10.64
C GLU A 153 5.66 -11.49 -11.67
N LYS A 154 5.17 -11.61 -12.90
CA LYS A 154 5.42 -10.64 -13.98
C LYS A 154 4.97 -9.22 -13.62
N PHE A 155 3.88 -9.08 -12.88
CA PHE A 155 3.39 -7.79 -12.42
C PHE A 155 4.40 -7.15 -11.47
N TYR A 156 4.87 -7.88 -10.46
CA TYR A 156 5.85 -7.38 -9.50
C TYR A 156 7.24 -7.19 -10.10
N THR A 157 7.66 -8.04 -11.04
CA THR A 157 8.90 -7.83 -11.81
C THR A 157 8.86 -6.53 -12.61
N SER A 158 7.69 -6.16 -13.17
CA SER A 158 7.53 -4.86 -13.85
C SER A 158 7.65 -3.64 -12.92
N LEU A 159 7.74 -3.85 -11.61
CA LEU A 159 7.93 -2.84 -10.57
C LEU A 159 9.33 -2.89 -9.94
N GLY A 160 10.23 -3.73 -10.49
CA GLY A 160 11.61 -3.87 -10.03
C GLY A 160 11.82 -4.87 -8.91
N PHE A 161 10.86 -5.78 -8.66
CA PHE A 161 11.05 -6.92 -7.79
C PHE A 161 11.66 -8.11 -8.54
N GLU A 162 12.45 -8.90 -7.84
CA GLU A 162 13.10 -10.11 -8.33
C GLU A 162 12.70 -11.28 -7.44
N THR A 163 12.36 -12.42 -8.05
CA THR A 163 12.01 -13.63 -7.31
C THR A 163 13.24 -14.19 -6.59
N THR A 164 13.12 -14.43 -5.29
CA THR A 164 14.21 -14.92 -4.43
C THR A 164 13.99 -16.35 -3.96
N SER A 165 12.74 -16.81 -3.89
CA SER A 165 12.43 -18.23 -3.65
C SER A 165 12.85 -19.08 -4.85
N SER A 166 13.44 -20.25 -4.61
CA SER A 166 13.88 -21.17 -5.68
C SER A 166 12.73 -21.78 -6.47
N GLU A 167 11.58 -21.99 -5.83
CA GLU A 167 10.37 -22.55 -6.42
C GLU A 167 9.12 -21.97 -5.75
N PRO A 168 7.96 -21.94 -6.46
CA PRO A 168 6.70 -21.58 -5.83
C PRO A 168 6.31 -22.60 -4.76
N TYR A 169 5.77 -22.10 -3.64
CA TYR A 169 5.36 -22.92 -2.50
C TYR A 169 3.90 -22.66 -2.11
N ASP A 170 3.23 -23.66 -1.55
CA ASP A 170 1.81 -23.54 -1.18
C ASP A 170 1.64 -22.76 0.12
N ILE A 171 0.83 -21.71 0.06
CA ILE A 171 0.30 -21.04 1.24
C ILE A 171 -1.23 -21.06 1.14
N TYR A 172 -1.87 -21.83 2.01
CA TYR A 172 -3.32 -21.94 2.11
C TYR A 172 -4.02 -22.33 0.79
N GLY A 173 -3.40 -23.19 -0.02
CA GLY A 173 -3.95 -23.63 -1.31
C GLY A 173 -3.67 -22.70 -2.49
N ALA A 174 -2.80 -21.70 -2.32
CA ALA A 174 -2.34 -20.82 -3.37
C ALA A 174 -0.81 -20.87 -3.50
N ALA A 175 -0.32 -21.03 -4.73
CA ALA A 175 1.11 -20.95 -5.03
C ALA A 175 1.62 -19.52 -4.84
N GLN A 176 2.61 -19.36 -3.96
CA GLN A 176 3.28 -18.10 -3.65
C GLN A 176 4.76 -18.17 -4.00
N ILE A 177 5.38 -17.01 -4.11
CA ILE A 177 6.82 -16.81 -4.28
C ILE A 177 7.27 -15.66 -3.39
N ASP A 178 8.53 -15.73 -2.96
CA ASP A 178 9.19 -14.61 -2.29
C ASP A 178 9.88 -13.74 -3.32
N MET A 179 9.74 -12.44 -3.17
CA MET A 179 10.33 -11.46 -4.07
C MET A 179 10.98 -10.31 -3.29
N HIS A 180 12.04 -9.78 -3.85
CA HIS A 180 12.85 -8.71 -3.27
C HIS A 180 13.03 -7.56 -4.27
N ARG A 181 12.95 -6.34 -3.79
CA ARG A 181 13.33 -5.14 -4.54
C ARG A 181 14.49 -4.44 -3.82
N PRO A 182 15.62 -4.18 -4.48
CA PRO A 182 16.74 -3.44 -3.90
C PRO A 182 16.43 -1.95 -3.72
#